data_AF-A0A6C0E944-F1
#
_entry.id   AF-A0A6C0E944-F1
#
_cell.length_a   1.000
_cell.length_b   1.000
_cell.length_c   1.000
_cell.angle_alpha   90.00
_cell.angle_beta   90.00
_cell.angle_gamma   90.00
#
_symmetry.space_group_name_H-M   'P 1'
#
loop_
_entity.id
_entity.type
_entity.pdbx_description
1 polymer ?
#
loop_
_entity_poly.entity_id
_entity_poly.type
_entity_poly.pdbx_seq_one_letter_code
_entity_poly.pdbx_strand_id
1 'polypeptide(L)'
;MAKCKGDEIHVQHEDEDYSDDNVDSDIEFDDDNSFNVPESTVDEMMEEYNQEKALKKALGERTPEATSIIERQFDEIEKRFTGQSSNQMATTRIMKDRREMAKNGNYDLFEIDFVNDNIYVWSLLMRFPETEDIQKNLNDYEIESKGNHPNAIKMEITFPQDFPMSPPFMRVISPRFKYKTGRVTIGGSICTELLTSAGWVPTYSVGQALIQVQSEIMDGKAAFEPYGTSKEYSDTEAKEAFARIAREKGWSK
;
A
#
# COMPACT_ATOMS: atom_id res chain seq x y z
N MET A 1 -31.39 -12.63 57.21
CA MET A 1 -31.81 -14.04 57.31
C MET A 1 -33.26 -14.16 56.85
N ALA A 2 -33.49 -14.77 55.69
CA ALA A 2 -34.67 -15.58 55.35
C ALA A 2 -34.34 -16.33 54.05
N LYS A 3 -34.49 -17.65 54.12
CA LYS A 3 -34.19 -18.66 53.08
C LYS A 3 -35.41 -18.87 52.17
N CYS A 4 -35.17 -19.19 50.90
CA CYS A 4 -36.13 -19.93 50.06
C CYS A 4 -35.54 -21.32 49.75
N LYS A 5 -36.30 -22.38 50.05
CA LYS A 5 -36.12 -23.81 49.67
C LYS A 5 -36.85 -24.04 48.33
N GLY A 6 -36.34 -24.85 47.40
CA GLY A 6 -36.55 -26.32 47.26
C GLY A 6 -37.59 -26.54 46.13
N ASP A 7 -37.51 -27.49 45.19
CA ASP A 7 -36.86 -28.80 45.19
C ASP A 7 -36.54 -29.28 43.74
N GLU A 8 -35.54 -30.16 43.64
CA GLU A 8 -35.13 -30.96 42.48
C GLU A 8 -35.98 -32.23 42.34
N ILE A 9 -36.09 -32.77 41.13
CA ILE A 9 -36.47 -34.17 40.90
C ILE A 9 -35.54 -34.80 39.86
N HIS A 10 -35.04 -35.96 40.28
CA HIS A 10 -34.08 -36.88 39.69
C HIS A 10 -34.85 -38.05 39.06
N VAL A 11 -34.45 -38.52 37.88
CA VAL A 11 -34.82 -39.85 37.39
C VAL A 11 -33.61 -40.50 36.71
N GLN A 12 -33.36 -41.73 37.12
CA GLN A 12 -32.21 -42.58 36.78
C GLN A 12 -32.45 -43.42 35.50
N HIS A 13 -31.33 -43.92 35.00
CA HIS A 13 -31.08 -44.91 33.94
C HIS A 13 -31.74 -46.29 34.13
N GLU A 14 -31.89 -47.02 33.01
CA GLU A 14 -31.52 -48.43 32.73
C GLU A 14 -32.05 -48.76 31.30
N ASP A 15 -31.21 -48.86 30.27
CA ASP A 15 -30.48 -50.03 29.75
C ASP A 15 -31.37 -51.06 29.01
N GLU A 16 -31.20 -51.19 27.69
CA GLU A 16 -31.46 -52.44 26.95
C GLU A 16 -30.70 -52.44 25.60
N ASP A 17 -29.71 -53.35 25.50
CA ASP A 17 -28.96 -53.77 24.32
C ASP A 17 -29.88 -54.32 23.21
N TYR A 18 -29.68 -53.90 21.96
CA TYR A 18 -30.02 -54.73 20.80
C TYR A 18 -28.99 -54.51 19.67
N SER A 19 -28.25 -55.56 19.39
CA SER A 19 -27.30 -55.71 18.28
C SER A 19 -28.02 -55.98 16.96
N ASP A 20 -27.48 -55.35 15.91
CA ASP A 20 -27.28 -55.83 14.53
C ASP A 20 -28.50 -56.39 13.76
N ASP A 21 -28.86 -55.72 12.68
CA ASP A 21 -29.15 -56.41 11.40
C ASP A 21 -29.18 -55.40 10.24
N ASN A 22 -28.31 -55.68 9.26
CA ASN A 22 -28.33 -55.10 7.93
C ASN A 22 -29.71 -55.25 7.28
N VAL A 23 -30.24 -54.14 6.76
CA VAL A 23 -31.13 -54.19 5.60
C VAL A 23 -30.74 -53.05 4.67
N ASP A 24 -30.04 -53.43 3.60
CA ASP A 24 -29.97 -52.68 2.34
C ASP A 24 -31.36 -52.17 1.99
N SER A 25 -31.52 -50.85 1.89
CA SER A 25 -32.55 -50.25 1.07
C SER A 25 -31.86 -49.39 0.05
N ASP A 26 -31.72 -49.97 -1.15
CA ASP A 26 -31.37 -49.34 -2.40
C ASP A 26 -31.97 -47.93 -2.48
N ILE A 27 -31.15 -46.91 -2.22
CA ILE A 27 -31.41 -45.59 -2.76
C ILE A 27 -30.80 -45.63 -4.15
N GLU A 28 -31.64 -45.91 -5.14
CA GLU A 28 -31.32 -45.65 -6.54
C GLU A 28 -31.00 -44.15 -6.65
N PHE A 29 -29.71 -43.84 -6.75
CA PHE A 29 -29.27 -42.55 -7.24
C PHE A 29 -29.67 -42.50 -8.71
N ASP A 30 -30.75 -41.76 -9.01
CA ASP A 30 -31.07 -41.32 -10.37
C ASP A 30 -29.88 -40.48 -10.90
N ASP A 31 -28.94 -41.17 -11.55
CA ASP A 31 -27.76 -40.63 -12.23
C ASP A 31 -28.14 -40.13 -13.64
N ASP A 32 -29.25 -39.40 -13.76
CA ASP A 32 -29.66 -38.77 -15.03
C ASP A 32 -30.27 -37.37 -14.82
N ASN A 33 -29.51 -36.52 -14.13
CA ASN A 33 -29.66 -35.09 -14.28
C ASN A 33 -28.40 -34.54 -14.98
N SER A 34 -28.20 -34.97 -16.22
CA SER A 34 -27.43 -34.20 -17.20
C SER A 34 -28.16 -32.86 -17.39
N PHE A 35 -27.86 -31.91 -16.52
CA PHE A 35 -28.28 -30.52 -16.69
C PHE A 35 -27.58 -30.02 -17.95
N ASN A 36 -28.28 -30.10 -19.08
CA ASN A 36 -27.78 -29.65 -20.37
C ASN A 36 -27.80 -28.12 -20.36
N VAL A 37 -26.77 -27.53 -19.74
CA VAL A 37 -26.48 -26.10 -19.78
C VAL A 37 -26.29 -25.74 -21.25
N PRO A 38 -27.15 -24.90 -21.86
CA PRO A 38 -26.97 -24.49 -23.25
C PRO A 38 -25.57 -23.92 -23.44
N GLU A 39 -24.87 -24.29 -24.52
CA GLU A 39 -23.52 -23.82 -24.84
C GLU A 39 -23.40 -22.27 -24.76
N SER A 40 -24.48 -21.57 -25.11
CA SER A 40 -24.57 -20.10 -24.99
C SER A 40 -24.48 -19.58 -23.55
N THR A 41 -24.93 -20.34 -22.56
CA THR A 41 -24.90 -19.91 -21.14
C THR A 41 -23.54 -20.15 -20.48
N VAL A 42 -22.78 -21.16 -20.90
CA VAL A 42 -21.39 -21.35 -20.44
C VAL A 42 -20.47 -20.28 -21.04
N ASP A 43 -20.70 -19.90 -22.30
CA ASP A 43 -19.99 -18.79 -22.95
C ASP A 43 -20.23 -17.46 -22.23
N GLU A 44 -21.49 -17.14 -21.91
CA GLU A 44 -21.85 -15.94 -21.13
C GLU A 44 -21.18 -15.90 -19.75
N MET A 45 -21.16 -17.03 -19.03
CA MET A 45 -20.49 -17.13 -17.73
C MET A 45 -18.96 -16.98 -17.82
N MET A 46 -18.35 -17.51 -18.90
CA MET A 46 -16.92 -17.36 -19.16
C MET A 46 -16.55 -15.92 -19.52
N GLU A 47 -17.42 -15.22 -20.26
CA GLU A 47 -17.24 -13.79 -20.54
C GLU A 47 -17.32 -12.95 -19.26
N GLU A 48 -18.30 -13.17 -18.39
CA GLU A 48 -18.44 -12.47 -17.11
C GLU A 48 -17.22 -12.70 -16.20
N TYR A 49 -16.76 -13.95 -16.08
CA TYR A 49 -15.54 -14.28 -15.32
C TYR A 49 -14.29 -13.59 -15.88
N ASN A 50 -14.13 -13.55 -17.20
CA ASN A 50 -13.02 -12.87 -17.84
C ASN A 50 -13.08 -11.34 -17.65
N GLN A 51 -14.29 -10.76 -17.66
CA GLN A 51 -14.51 -9.34 -17.36
C GLN A 51 -14.16 -9.02 -15.90
N GLU A 52 -14.62 -9.83 -14.94
CA GLU A 52 -14.28 -9.66 -13.53
C GLU A 52 -12.77 -9.75 -13.31
N LYS A 53 -12.12 -10.73 -13.93
CA LYS A 53 -10.66 -10.89 -13.86
C LYS A 53 -9.91 -9.71 -14.49
N ALA A 54 -10.40 -9.20 -15.63
CA ALA A 54 -9.83 -8.01 -16.26
C ALA A 54 -10.02 -6.76 -15.39
N LEU A 55 -11.17 -6.61 -14.74
CA LEU A 55 -11.47 -5.51 -13.84
C LEU A 55 -10.60 -5.55 -12.59
N LYS A 56 -10.47 -6.72 -11.94
CA LYS A 56 -9.57 -6.92 -10.79
C LYS A 56 -8.12 -6.61 -11.15
N LYS A 57 -7.68 -7.06 -12.33
CA LYS A 57 -6.36 -6.71 -12.86
C LYS A 57 -6.19 -5.21 -13.11
N ALA A 58 -7.20 -4.54 -13.68
CA ALA A 58 -7.19 -3.09 -13.90
C ALA A 58 -7.23 -2.30 -12.59
N LEU A 59 -7.84 -2.84 -11.54
CA LEU A 59 -7.82 -2.31 -10.17
C LEU A 59 -6.50 -2.58 -9.43
N GLY A 60 -5.59 -3.34 -10.04
CA GLY A 60 -4.29 -3.71 -9.48
C GLY A 60 -4.36 -4.81 -8.43
N GLU A 61 -5.44 -5.58 -8.35
CA GLU A 61 -5.55 -6.66 -7.36
C GLU A 61 -4.56 -7.80 -7.66
N ARG A 62 -3.80 -8.22 -6.64
CA ARG A 62 -2.91 -9.39 -6.71
C ARG A 62 -3.68 -10.69 -6.49
N THR A 63 -3.08 -11.82 -6.90
CA THR A 63 -3.69 -13.13 -6.68
C THR A 63 -3.83 -13.44 -5.17
N PRO A 64 -4.78 -14.31 -4.77
CA PRO A 64 -4.93 -14.70 -3.37
C PRO A 64 -3.65 -15.27 -2.75
N GLU A 65 -2.88 -16.06 -3.51
CA GLU A 65 -1.63 -16.65 -3.05
C GLU A 65 -0.58 -15.57 -2.73
N ALA A 66 -0.36 -14.63 -3.66
CA ALA A 66 0.57 -13.52 -3.45
C ALA A 66 0.13 -12.64 -2.27
N THR A 67 -1.17 -12.37 -2.15
CA THR A 67 -1.76 -11.60 -1.05
C THR A 67 -1.49 -12.26 0.31
N SER A 68 -1.64 -13.59 0.41
CA SER A 68 -1.39 -14.32 1.66
C SER A 68 0.07 -14.28 2.11
N ILE A 69 1.01 -14.30 1.16
CA ILE A 69 2.45 -14.18 1.46
C ILE A 69 2.74 -12.78 2.00
N ILE A 70 2.20 -11.75 1.34
CA ILE A 70 2.31 -10.36 1.77
C ILE A 70 1.74 -10.21 3.18
N GLU A 71 0.56 -10.76 3.47
CA GLU A 71 -0.05 -10.69 4.81
C GLU A 71 0.86 -11.25 5.89
N ARG A 72 1.42 -12.44 5.68
CA ARG A 72 2.34 -13.07 6.65
C ARG A 72 3.58 -12.20 6.91
N GLN A 73 4.17 -11.64 5.85
CA GLN A 73 5.31 -10.73 5.98
C GLN A 73 4.96 -9.50 6.81
N PHE A 74 3.80 -8.88 6.55
CA PHE A 74 3.39 -7.69 7.28
C PHE A 74 3.05 -7.98 8.75
N ASP A 75 2.53 -9.17 9.07
CA ASP A 75 2.27 -9.56 10.46
C ASP A 75 3.57 -9.72 11.27
N GLU A 76 4.64 -10.22 10.64
CA GLU A 76 5.97 -10.29 11.25
C GLU A 76 6.57 -8.89 11.48
N ILE A 77 6.46 -8.01 10.48
CA ILE A 77 6.88 -6.61 10.56
C ILE A 77 6.10 -5.90 11.67
N GLU A 78 4.78 -6.08 11.75
CA GLU A 78 3.93 -5.44 12.77
C GLU A 78 4.31 -5.90 14.19
N LYS A 79 4.57 -7.20 14.38
CA LYS A 79 5.07 -7.73 15.66
C LYS A 79 6.42 -7.12 16.05
N ARG A 80 7.30 -6.85 15.08
CA ARG A 80 8.61 -6.21 15.32
C ARG A 80 8.48 -4.79 15.86
N PHE A 81 7.51 -4.02 15.36
CA PHE A 81 7.39 -2.58 15.64
C PHE A 81 6.38 -2.20 16.73
N THR A 82 5.34 -3.00 16.96
CA THR A 82 4.33 -2.74 17.99
C THR A 82 4.88 -2.71 19.42
N GLY A 83 6.00 -3.40 19.68
CA GLY A 83 6.70 -3.36 20.97
C GLY A 83 7.63 -2.16 21.18
N GLN A 84 7.92 -1.37 20.13
CA GLN A 84 8.93 -0.30 20.15
C GLN A 84 8.33 1.11 20.04
N SER A 85 7.08 1.25 19.61
CA SER A 85 6.47 2.54 19.30
C SER A 85 5.76 3.19 20.49
N SER A 86 6.02 4.47 20.71
CA SER A 86 5.31 5.30 21.70
C SER A 86 3.91 5.74 21.24
N ASN A 87 3.60 5.70 19.93
CA ASN A 87 2.27 6.06 19.41
C ASN A 87 1.68 4.93 18.55
N GLN A 88 0.83 4.12 19.20
CA GLN A 88 0.18 2.97 18.57
C GLN A 88 -0.74 3.36 17.41
N MET A 89 -1.45 4.49 17.49
CA MET A 89 -2.38 4.90 16.43
C MET A 89 -1.64 5.23 15.12
N ALA A 90 -0.57 6.02 15.21
CA ALA A 90 0.25 6.39 14.06
C ALA A 90 0.92 5.15 13.45
N THR A 91 1.47 4.27 14.29
CA THR A 91 2.08 3.00 13.88
C THR A 91 1.08 2.10 13.14
N THR A 92 -0.11 1.86 13.72
CA THR A 92 -1.15 1.05 13.07
C THR A 92 -1.57 1.65 11.74
N ARG A 93 -1.69 2.98 11.64
CA ARG A 93 -2.08 3.62 10.39
C ARG A 93 -0.98 3.51 9.31
N ILE A 94 0.27 3.78 9.64
CA ILE A 94 1.42 3.64 8.73
C ILE A 94 1.52 2.20 8.20
N MET A 95 1.38 1.22 9.10
CA MET A 95 1.40 -0.20 8.73
C MET A 95 0.23 -0.59 7.84
N LYS A 96 -0.98 -0.10 8.14
CA LYS A 96 -2.15 -0.32 7.28
C LYS A 96 -1.92 0.20 5.87
N ASP A 97 -1.47 1.44 5.72
CA ASP A 97 -1.21 2.06 4.42
C ASP A 97 -0.12 1.28 3.66
N ARG A 98 0.98 0.90 4.33
CA ARG A 98 2.05 0.10 3.68
C ARG A 98 1.59 -1.29 3.25
N ARG A 99 0.75 -1.95 4.06
CA ARG A 99 0.16 -3.27 3.77
C ARG A 99 -0.78 -3.18 2.56
N GLU A 100 -1.62 -2.14 2.49
CA GLU A 100 -2.50 -1.89 1.34
C GLU A 100 -1.68 -1.70 0.06
N MET A 101 -0.62 -0.89 0.13
CA MET A 101 0.25 -0.65 -1.02
C MET A 101 0.94 -1.92 -1.52
N ALA A 102 1.37 -2.79 -0.61
CA ALA A 102 1.99 -4.06 -1.01
C ALA A 102 1.00 -4.98 -1.74
N LYS A 103 -0.27 -5.00 -1.35
CA LYS A 103 -1.32 -5.86 -1.94
C LYS A 103 -1.82 -5.37 -3.29
N ASN A 104 -1.68 -4.08 -3.58
CA ASN A 104 -2.18 -3.48 -4.82
C ASN A 104 -1.03 -3.18 -5.80
N GLY A 105 -1.04 -3.83 -6.96
CA GLY A 105 -0.06 -3.68 -8.03
C GLY A 105 -0.02 -2.29 -8.69
N ASN A 106 -1.02 -1.42 -8.44
CA ASN A 106 -0.95 -0.02 -8.86
C ASN A 106 0.24 0.73 -8.24
N TYR A 107 0.81 0.18 -7.15
CA TYR A 107 1.97 0.74 -6.48
C TYR A 107 3.29 0.05 -6.88
N ASP A 108 3.31 -0.81 -7.90
CA ASP A 108 4.52 -1.54 -8.35
C ASP A 108 5.64 -0.60 -8.86
N LEU A 109 5.29 0.64 -9.22
CA LEU A 109 6.25 1.69 -9.58
C LEU A 109 6.94 2.33 -8.37
N PHE A 110 6.57 1.93 -7.15
CA PHE A 110 7.12 2.43 -5.89
C PHE A 110 7.78 1.29 -5.11
N GLU A 111 9.11 1.27 -5.08
CA GLU A 111 9.86 0.33 -4.24
C GLU A 111 10.13 0.98 -2.88
N ILE A 112 9.56 0.43 -1.81
CA ILE A 112 9.55 1.06 -0.48
C ILE A 112 10.19 0.15 0.56
N ASP A 113 11.14 0.69 1.30
CA ASP A 113 11.82 0.06 2.44
C ASP A 113 11.84 1.00 3.67
N PHE A 114 12.17 0.46 4.84
CA PHE A 114 12.29 1.22 6.09
C PHE A 114 13.75 1.58 6.37
N VAL A 115 13.99 2.84 6.70
CA VAL A 115 15.35 3.32 7.00
C VAL A 115 15.70 2.97 8.45
N ASN A 116 16.82 2.28 8.65
CA ASN A 116 17.36 1.95 9.98
C ASN A 116 16.36 1.24 10.90
N ASP A 117 15.53 0.33 10.36
CA ASP A 117 14.46 -0.32 11.11
C ASP A 117 13.53 0.69 11.80
N ASN A 118 13.18 1.78 11.12
CA ASN A 118 12.22 2.76 11.61
C ASN A 118 11.05 2.91 10.64
N ILE A 119 9.86 2.45 11.04
CA ILE A 119 8.64 2.57 10.23
C ILE A 119 8.20 4.01 9.98
N TYR A 120 8.69 4.98 10.76
CA TYR A 120 8.39 6.40 10.56
C TYR A 120 9.27 7.05 9.50
N VAL A 121 10.24 6.32 8.93
CA VAL A 121 11.10 6.83 7.86
C VAL A 121 11.19 5.80 6.74
N TRP A 122 10.61 6.12 5.59
CA TRP A 122 10.62 5.23 4.42
C TRP A 122 11.63 5.73 3.39
N SER A 123 12.42 4.80 2.85
CA SER A 123 13.19 5.01 1.62
C SER A 123 12.33 4.53 0.45
N LEU A 124 12.22 5.35 -0.58
CA LEU A 124 11.38 5.09 -1.75
C LEU A 124 12.21 5.23 -3.03
N LEU A 125 12.10 4.27 -3.96
CA LEU A 125 12.46 4.44 -5.36
C LEU A 125 11.17 4.56 -6.18
N MET A 126 10.98 5.72 -6.80
CA MET A 126 9.85 6.02 -7.68
C MET A 126 10.27 5.90 -9.13
N ARG A 127 9.64 4.97 -9.85
CA ARG A 127 9.73 4.79 -11.30
C ARG A 127 8.48 5.35 -11.98
N PHE A 128 8.50 5.38 -13.29
CA PHE A 128 7.41 5.82 -14.15
C PHE A 128 7.19 4.79 -15.26
N PRO A 129 6.03 4.81 -15.94
CA PRO A 129 5.82 3.95 -17.10
C PRO A 129 6.91 4.16 -18.16
N GLU A 130 7.39 3.08 -18.77
CA GLU A 130 8.47 3.13 -19.79
C GLU A 130 8.12 3.99 -21.02
N THR A 131 6.83 4.27 -21.23
CA THR A 131 6.36 5.16 -22.29
C THR A 131 6.68 6.62 -22.03
N GLU A 132 6.83 7.02 -20.77
CA GLU A 132 7.05 8.40 -20.35
C GLU A 132 8.50 8.84 -20.56
N ASP A 133 8.69 10.09 -21.01
CA ASP A 133 10.02 10.63 -21.25
C ASP A 133 10.85 10.76 -19.97
N ILE A 134 10.20 10.94 -18.82
CA ILE A 134 10.89 10.98 -17.53
C ILE A 134 11.56 9.64 -17.20
N GLN A 135 10.96 8.50 -17.54
CA GLN A 135 11.57 7.19 -17.30
C GLN A 135 12.80 6.99 -18.19
N LYS A 136 12.74 7.42 -19.46
CA LYS A 136 13.89 7.40 -20.37
C LYS A 136 15.04 8.25 -19.83
N ASN A 137 14.74 9.46 -19.36
CA ASN A 137 15.75 10.33 -18.75
C ASN A 137 16.39 9.72 -17.49
N LEU A 138 15.63 8.95 -16.70
CA LEU A 138 16.16 8.23 -15.54
C LEU A 138 17.07 7.06 -15.96
N ASN A 139 16.71 6.34 -17.02
CA ASN A 139 17.57 5.29 -17.59
C ASN A 139 18.89 5.89 -18.10
N ASP A 140 18.86 7.03 -18.79
CA ASP A 140 20.06 7.75 -19.22
C ASP A 140 20.91 8.18 -18.01
N TYR A 141 20.27 8.68 -16.95
CA TYR A 141 20.96 9.08 -15.72
C TYR A 141 21.66 7.90 -15.00
N GLU A 142 21.02 6.73 -14.96
CA GLU A 142 21.64 5.50 -14.46
C GLU A 142 22.91 5.15 -15.26
N ILE A 143 22.82 5.20 -16.59
CA ILE A 143 23.95 4.93 -17.50
C ILE A 143 25.08 5.95 -17.28
N GLU A 144 24.78 7.25 -17.23
CA GLU A 144 25.75 8.32 -16.94
C GLU A 144 26.45 8.11 -15.59
N SER A 145 25.68 7.68 -14.59
CA SER A 145 26.20 7.37 -13.26
C SER A 145 26.99 6.07 -13.17
N LYS A 146 27.04 5.28 -14.26
CA LYS A 146 27.63 3.93 -14.31
C LYS A 146 26.99 2.97 -13.28
N GLY A 147 25.68 3.10 -13.07
CA GLY A 147 24.92 2.28 -12.12
C GLY A 147 25.11 2.67 -10.65
N ASN A 148 25.78 3.80 -10.35
CA ASN A 148 25.88 4.29 -8.97
C ASN A 148 24.57 4.92 -8.48
N HIS A 149 23.69 5.33 -9.39
CA HIS A 149 22.32 5.74 -9.11
C HIS A 149 21.35 4.85 -9.88
N PRO A 150 20.20 4.47 -9.26
CA PRO A 150 19.19 3.68 -9.94
C PRO A 150 18.46 4.51 -11.00
N ASN A 151 17.82 3.84 -11.95
CA ASN A 151 16.88 4.43 -12.92
C ASN A 151 15.53 4.87 -12.29
N ALA A 152 15.58 5.47 -11.11
CA ALA A 152 14.43 5.86 -10.31
C ALA A 152 14.73 7.17 -9.57
N ILE A 153 13.68 7.91 -9.21
CA ILE A 153 13.81 9.00 -8.24
C ILE A 153 13.89 8.38 -6.85
N LYS A 154 15.03 8.56 -6.19
CA LYS A 154 15.22 8.23 -4.79
C LYS A 154 14.59 9.30 -3.92
N MET A 155 13.69 8.90 -3.04
CA MET A 155 12.92 9.75 -2.16
C MET A 155 12.95 9.23 -0.73
N GLU A 156 12.58 10.10 0.20
CA GLU A 156 12.36 9.74 1.59
C GLU A 156 11.03 10.31 2.06
N ILE A 157 10.33 9.53 2.87
CA ILE A 157 9.09 9.92 3.53
C ILE A 157 9.31 9.84 5.03
N THR A 158 9.08 10.96 5.74
CA THR A 158 9.14 11.01 7.20
C THR A 158 7.74 11.25 7.76
N PHE A 159 7.30 10.40 8.66
CA PHE A 159 6.00 10.49 9.30
C PHE A 159 6.11 11.25 10.63
N PRO A 160 5.23 12.24 10.88
CA PRO A 160 5.17 12.90 12.17
C PRO A 160 4.53 11.99 13.24
N GLN A 161 4.75 12.32 14.51
CA GLN A 161 4.24 11.50 15.62
C GLN A 161 2.72 11.48 15.71
N ASP A 162 2.04 12.53 15.23
CA ASP A 162 0.59 12.67 15.23
C ASP A 162 -0.07 12.22 13.90
N PHE A 163 0.67 11.56 13.01
CA PHE A 163 0.11 10.96 11.79
C PHE A 163 -1.07 10.03 12.14
N PRO A 164 -2.20 10.06 11.41
CA PRO A 164 -2.45 10.78 10.15
C PRO A 164 -3.01 12.20 10.30
N MET A 165 -3.00 12.81 11.48
CA MET A 165 -3.54 14.17 11.67
C MET A 165 -2.70 15.23 10.96
N SER A 166 -1.38 15.07 11.01
CA SER A 166 -0.45 15.85 10.18
C SER A 166 0.04 15.05 8.97
N PRO A 167 0.34 15.71 7.83
CA PRO A 167 0.84 15.05 6.64
C PRO A 167 2.24 14.45 6.86
N PRO A 168 2.60 13.41 6.11
CA PRO A 168 3.98 12.99 5.99
C PRO A 168 4.80 14.03 5.23
N PHE A 169 6.08 14.17 5.58
CA PHE A 169 7.03 14.99 4.83
C PHE A 169 7.72 14.14 3.77
N MET A 170 7.54 14.50 2.49
CA MET A 170 8.17 13.81 1.35
C MET A 170 9.24 14.69 0.72
N ARG A 171 10.42 14.11 0.46
CA ARG A 171 11.53 14.79 -0.21
C ARG A 171 12.22 13.89 -1.22
N VAL A 172 12.78 14.51 -2.26
CA VAL A 172 13.72 13.88 -3.19
C VAL A 172 15.11 13.87 -2.55
N ILE A 173 15.83 12.77 -2.74
CA ILE A 173 17.27 12.64 -2.42
C ILE A 173 18.08 12.79 -3.71
N SER A 174 17.72 12.05 -4.76
CA SER A 174 18.39 12.05 -6.06
C SER A 174 17.44 11.58 -7.17
N PRO A 175 17.66 11.96 -8.44
CA PRO A 175 18.62 12.95 -8.93
C PRO A 175 18.23 14.38 -8.56
N ARG A 176 19.14 15.35 -8.77
CA ARG A 176 18.79 16.78 -8.68
C ARG A 176 17.94 17.18 -9.89
N PHE A 177 16.95 18.02 -9.63
CA PHE A 177 16.03 18.53 -10.65
C PHE A 177 16.57 19.85 -11.18
N LYS A 178 16.46 20.07 -12.50
CA LYS A 178 16.69 21.39 -13.08
C LYS A 178 15.70 22.38 -12.46
N TYR A 179 16.16 23.60 -12.25
CA TYR A 179 15.38 24.66 -11.63
C TYR A 179 13.99 24.82 -12.26
N LYS A 180 12.94 24.84 -11.41
CA LYS A 180 11.52 24.97 -11.78
C LYS A 180 10.95 23.83 -12.63
N THR A 181 11.47 22.60 -12.48
CA THR A 181 10.91 21.40 -13.12
C THR A 181 10.37 20.42 -12.06
N GLY A 182 9.40 19.59 -12.45
CA GLY A 182 8.87 18.49 -11.63
C GLY A 182 8.20 18.88 -10.31
N ARG A 183 7.89 20.18 -10.10
CA ARG A 183 7.36 20.71 -8.82
C ARG A 183 8.25 20.41 -7.61
N VAL A 184 9.54 20.21 -7.83
CA VAL A 184 10.53 20.03 -6.76
C VAL A 184 11.18 21.39 -6.47
N THR A 185 11.30 21.74 -5.19
CA THR A 185 11.96 22.98 -4.77
C THR A 185 13.48 22.87 -4.96
N ILE A 186 14.17 24.01 -4.86
CA ILE A 186 15.64 24.04 -4.92
C ILE A 186 16.33 23.15 -3.88
N GLY A 187 15.64 22.82 -2.78
CA GLY A 187 16.15 21.95 -1.74
C GLY A 187 15.67 20.50 -1.78
N GLY A 188 14.93 20.10 -2.83
CA GLY A 188 14.46 18.73 -2.97
C GLY A 188 13.12 18.43 -2.29
N SER A 189 12.44 19.42 -1.68
CA SER A 189 11.09 19.21 -1.15
C SER A 189 10.05 19.23 -2.28
N ILE A 190 8.96 18.49 -2.13
CA ILE A 190 7.84 18.53 -3.08
C ILE A 190 6.97 19.76 -2.81
N CYS A 191 6.66 20.53 -3.86
CA CYS A 191 5.83 21.73 -3.80
C CYS A 191 4.37 21.40 -4.19
N THR A 192 3.68 20.62 -3.35
CA THR A 192 2.26 20.31 -3.49
C THR A 192 1.48 20.81 -2.28
N GLU A 193 0.25 21.28 -2.49
CA GLU A 193 -0.67 21.67 -1.42
C GLU A 193 -1.13 20.46 -0.60
N LEU A 194 -1.20 19.27 -1.22
CA LEU A 194 -1.66 18.04 -0.58
C LEU A 194 -0.87 17.68 0.69
N LEU A 195 0.44 17.95 0.70
CA LEU A 195 1.35 17.60 1.78
C LEU A 195 1.54 18.74 2.79
N THR A 196 0.54 19.61 2.93
CA THR A 196 0.56 20.79 3.80
C THR A 196 -0.54 20.72 4.84
N SER A 197 -0.44 21.48 5.93
CA SER A 197 -1.51 21.54 6.94
C SER A 197 -2.85 22.02 6.37
N ALA A 198 -2.82 22.81 5.29
CA ALA A 198 -4.01 23.33 4.64
C ALA A 198 -4.68 22.33 3.68
N GLY A 199 -3.90 21.48 2.99
CA GLY A 199 -4.41 20.56 1.98
C GLY A 199 -4.48 19.10 2.41
N TRP A 200 -3.82 18.71 3.49
CA TRP A 200 -3.82 17.34 3.98
C TRP A 200 -5.13 16.98 4.66
N VAL A 201 -5.67 15.81 4.33
CA VAL A 201 -6.84 15.22 5.00
C VAL A 201 -6.44 13.86 5.56
N PRO A 202 -6.69 13.57 6.86
CA PRO A 202 -6.29 12.31 7.49
C PRO A 202 -6.88 11.03 6.86
N THR A 203 -7.90 11.17 6.00
CA THR A 203 -8.49 10.07 5.24
C THR A 203 -7.68 9.68 4.01
N TYR A 204 -6.75 10.52 3.53
CA TYR A 204 -5.87 10.17 2.43
C TYR A 204 -4.92 9.04 2.82
N SER A 205 -4.73 8.07 1.92
CA SER A 205 -3.69 7.06 2.08
C SER A 205 -2.35 7.59 1.56
N VAL A 206 -1.25 7.09 2.15
CA VAL A 206 0.11 7.42 1.68
C VAL A 206 0.30 7.03 0.21
N GLY A 207 -0.27 5.89 -0.20
CA GLY A 207 -0.24 5.43 -1.58
C GLY A 207 -0.88 6.42 -2.55
N GLN A 208 -2.08 6.92 -2.23
CA GLN A 208 -2.75 7.95 -3.03
C GLN A 208 -1.92 9.23 -3.12
N ALA A 209 -1.33 9.65 -2.00
CA ALA A 209 -0.45 10.81 -1.99
C ALA A 209 0.79 10.62 -2.88
N LEU A 210 1.37 9.42 -2.91
CA LEU A 210 2.49 9.10 -3.80
C LEU A 210 2.12 9.10 -5.28
N ILE A 211 0.96 8.55 -5.64
CA ILE A 211 0.43 8.62 -7.01
C ILE A 211 0.21 10.08 -7.42
N GLN A 212 -0.38 10.89 -6.54
CA GLN A 212 -0.58 12.32 -6.81
C GLN A 212 0.76 13.04 -7.02
N VAL A 213 1.76 12.80 -6.15
CA VAL A 213 3.11 13.37 -6.29
C VAL A 213 3.77 12.92 -7.59
N GLN A 214 3.65 11.65 -7.97
CA GLN A 214 4.16 11.11 -9.23
C GLN A 214 3.54 11.83 -10.43
N SER A 215 2.21 12.01 -10.43
CA SER A 215 1.50 12.77 -11.47
C SER A 215 1.96 14.23 -11.53
N GLU A 216 2.14 14.86 -10.37
CA GLU A 216 2.60 16.24 -10.28
C GLU A 216 4.03 16.44 -10.81
N ILE A 217 4.91 15.46 -10.60
CA ILE A 217 6.27 15.44 -11.15
C ILE A 217 6.23 15.32 -12.68
N MET A 218 5.37 14.44 -13.22
CA MET A 218 5.18 14.31 -14.67
C MET A 218 4.63 15.60 -15.30
N ASP A 219 3.56 16.17 -14.73
CA ASP A 219 2.95 17.43 -15.17
C ASP A 219 3.94 18.61 -15.11
N GLY A 220 4.83 18.58 -14.11
CA GLY A 220 5.89 19.55 -13.93
C GLY A 220 7.02 19.47 -14.95
N LYS A 221 6.95 18.57 -15.94
CA LYS A 221 7.98 18.33 -16.97
C LYS A 221 9.36 18.17 -16.36
N ALA A 222 9.47 17.25 -15.41
CA ALA A 222 10.71 16.96 -14.70
C ALA A 222 11.90 16.81 -15.65
N ALA A 223 12.99 17.50 -15.33
CA ALA A 223 14.27 17.32 -15.99
C ALA A 223 15.37 17.30 -14.93
N PHE A 224 16.43 16.55 -15.17
CA PHE A 224 17.47 16.33 -14.17
C PHE A 224 18.75 17.12 -14.50
N GLU A 225 19.44 17.57 -13.47
CA GLU A 225 20.81 18.06 -13.63
C GLU A 225 21.72 16.90 -14.07
N PRO A 226 22.72 17.14 -14.93
CA PRO A 226 23.63 16.07 -15.36
C PRO A 226 24.34 15.43 -14.17
N TYR A 227 24.59 14.12 -14.24
CA TYR A 227 25.27 13.42 -13.15
C TYR A 227 26.62 14.05 -12.82
N GLY A 228 26.95 14.12 -11.52
CA GLY A 228 28.22 14.66 -11.03
C GLY A 228 28.32 16.20 -10.98
N THR A 229 27.29 16.93 -11.43
CA THR A 229 27.27 18.40 -11.33
C THR A 229 26.90 18.92 -9.94
N SER A 230 26.12 18.13 -9.19
CA SER A 230 25.59 18.48 -7.88
C SER A 230 25.60 17.29 -6.93
N LYS A 231 25.65 17.56 -5.63
CA LYS A 231 25.45 16.55 -4.57
C LYS A 231 23.96 16.22 -4.43
N GLU A 232 23.63 15.11 -3.80
CA GLU A 232 22.24 14.78 -3.41
C GLU A 232 21.61 15.89 -2.55
N TYR A 233 20.28 15.94 -2.53
CA TYR A 233 19.55 16.84 -1.62
C TYR A 233 19.66 16.35 -0.18
N SER A 234 19.91 17.29 0.74
CA SER A 234 19.92 16.99 2.18
C SER A 234 18.56 17.22 2.82
N ASP A 235 18.29 16.55 3.94
CA ASP A 235 17.07 16.76 4.74
C ASP A 235 16.92 18.22 5.19
N THR A 236 17.99 18.84 5.67
CA THR A 236 18.00 20.25 6.12
C THR A 236 17.62 21.19 4.98
N GLU A 237 18.23 21.01 3.80
CA GLU A 237 17.96 21.82 2.61
C GLU A 237 16.49 21.71 2.18
N ALA A 238 15.93 20.48 2.20
CA ALA A 238 14.54 20.23 1.86
C ALA A 238 13.57 20.91 2.85
N LYS A 239 13.82 20.77 4.16
CA LYS A 239 12.97 21.38 5.20
C LYS A 239 12.99 22.90 5.14
N GLU A 240 14.16 23.51 4.95
CA GLU A 240 14.29 24.97 4.80
C GLU A 240 13.58 25.48 3.54
N ALA A 241 13.74 24.77 2.41
CA ALA A 241 13.07 25.12 1.17
C ALA A 241 11.54 25.02 1.28
N PHE A 242 11.04 23.95 1.91
CA PHE A 242 9.62 23.77 2.18
C PHE A 242 9.08 24.89 3.08
N ALA A 243 9.76 25.21 4.19
CA ALA A 243 9.34 26.27 5.12
C ALA A 243 9.30 27.66 4.47
N ARG A 244 10.18 27.93 3.49
CA ARG A 244 10.11 29.17 2.69
C ARG A 244 8.86 29.20 1.82
N ILE A 245 8.60 28.14 1.06
CA ILE A 245 7.42 28.05 0.19
C ILE A 245 6.12 28.08 1.00
N ALA A 246 6.06 27.37 2.13
CA ALA A 246 4.90 27.34 3.00
C ALA A 246 4.55 28.73 3.58
N ARG A 247 5.56 29.56 3.87
CA ARG A 247 5.34 30.96 4.27
C ARG A 247 4.83 31.82 3.12
N GLU A 248 5.41 31.67 1.93
CA GLU A 248 5.00 32.40 0.72
C GLU A 248 3.58 32.05 0.27
N LYS A 249 3.18 30.78 0.41
CA LYS A 249 1.87 30.25 0.00
C LYS A 249 0.81 30.29 1.10
N GLY A 250 1.17 30.64 2.33
CA GLY A 250 0.23 30.69 3.47
C GLY A 250 -0.17 29.31 4.01
N TRP A 251 0.65 28.28 3.78
CA TRP A 251 0.46 26.91 4.26
C TRP A 251 0.96 26.66 5.69
N SER A 252 1.32 27.72 6.40
CA SER A 252 1.87 27.68 7.77
C SER A 252 0.83 28.03 8.85
N LYS A 253 -0.46 27.87 8.53
CA LYS A 253 -1.56 28.11 9.46
C LYS A 253 -1.84 26.91 10.33
#